data_AF-A0A8J3AD93-F1
#
_entry.id   AF-A0A8J3AD93-F1
#
_cell.length_a   1.000
_cell.length_b   1.000
_cell.length_c   1.000
_cell.angle_alpha   90.00
_cell.angle_beta   90.00
_cell.angle_gamma   90.00
#
_symmetry.space_group_name_H-M   'P 1'
#
loop_
_entity.id
_entity.type
_entity.pdbx_description
1 polymer ?
#
loop_
_entity_poly.entity_id
_entity_poly.type
_entity_poly.pdbx_seq_one_letter_code
_entity_poly.pdbx_strand_id
1 'polypeptide(L)' 'MTTIFSFIGIYLMPFICIVFIISIIDLIKLLINGLEVKKELTIIIVITFTLMVYTPIYLIVNSVTI' A
#
# COMPACT_ATOMS: atom_id res chain seq x y z
N MET A 1 -0.58 -8.72 -20.45
CA MET A 1 -1.10 -8.08 -19.21
C MET A 1 -0.19 -8.32 -18.01
N THR A 2 0.40 -9.51 -17.86
CA THR A 2 1.35 -9.85 -16.78
C THR A 2 2.59 -8.96 -16.74
N THR A 3 3.16 -8.59 -17.89
CA THR A 3 4.34 -7.71 -17.99
C THR A 3 4.09 -6.28 -17.52
N ILE A 4 2.91 -5.71 -17.81
CA ILE A 4 2.52 -4.36 -17.36
C ILE A 4 2.31 -4.36 -15.84
N PHE A 5 1.67 -5.39 -15.30
CA PHE A 5 1.47 -5.53 -13.86
C PHE A 5 2.78 -5.78 -13.09
N SER A 6 3.72 -6.50 -13.70
CA SER A 6 5.06 -6.72 -13.13
C SER A 6 5.88 -5.42 -13.14
N PHE A 7 5.79 -4.62 -14.21
CA PHE A 7 6.43 -3.30 -14.26
C PHE A 7 5.83 -2.35 -13.20
N ILE A 8 4.51 -2.28 -13.10
CA ILE A 8 3.82 -1.48 -12.07
C ILE A 8 4.19 -1.98 -10.67
N GLY A 9 4.19 -3.29 -10.44
CA GLY A 9 4.54 -3.86 -9.14
C GLY A 9 6.00 -3.67 -8.75
N ILE A 10 6.93 -3.53 -9.69
CA ILE A 10 8.35 -3.29 -9.38
C ILE A 10 8.62 -1.80 -9.16
N TYR A 11 8.06 -0.93 -10.03
CA TYR A 11 8.39 0.49 -10.00
C TYR A 11 7.45 1.31 -9.11
N LEU A 12 6.17 0.96 -8.99
CA LEU A 12 5.19 1.71 -8.20
C LEU A 12 5.15 1.28 -6.72
N MET A 13 5.46 0.02 -6.44
CA MET A 13 5.48 -0.53 -5.08
C MET A 13 6.37 0.24 -4.09
N PRO A 14 7.62 0.62 -4.42
CA PRO A 14 8.43 1.41 -3.49
C PRO A 14 7.77 2.77 -3.14
N PHE A 15 7.06 3.39 -4.09
CA PHE A 15 6.30 4.62 -3.80
C PHE A 15 5.12 4.34 -2.88
N ILE A 16 4.36 3.26 -3.11
CA ILE A 16 3.24 2.86 -2.24
C ILE A 16 3.73 2.59 -0.81
N CYS A 17 4.88 1.93 -0.66
CA CYS A 17 5.51 1.68 0.64
C CYS A 17 5.84 2.99 1.38
N ILE A 18 6.43 3.97 0.69
CA ILE A 18 6.78 5.27 1.29
C ILE A 18 5.51 5.99 1.77
N VAL A 19 4.47 6.04 0.93
CA VAL A 19 3.19 6.66 1.28
C VAL A 19 2.55 5.97 2.49
N PHE A 20 2.60 4.63 2.54
CA PHE A 20 2.09 3.87 3.67
C PHE A 20 2.83 4.18 4.98
N ILE A 21 4.17 4.23 4.94
CA ILE A 21 4.98 4.56 6.12
C ILE A 21 4.67 5.97 6.63
N ILE A 22 4.59 6.96 5.73
CA ILE A 22 4.23 8.34 6.09
C ILE A 22 2.83 8.37 6.73
N SER A 23 1.87 7.66 6.15
CA SER A 23 0.49 7.62 6.66
C SER A 23 0.41 6.99 8.06
N ILE A 24 1.21 5.95 8.34
CA ILE A 24 1.32 5.36 9.68
C ILE A 24 1.97 6.34 10.66
N ILE A 25 3.04 7.04 10.27
CA ILE A 25 3.68 8.03 11.13
C ILE A 25 2.69 9.14 11.51
N ASP A 26 1.90 9.62 10.55
CA ASP A 26 0.86 10.63 10.80
C ASP A 26 -0.26 10.09 11.69
N LEU A 27 -0.65 8.82 11.52
CA LEU A 27 -1.63 8.17 12.39
C LEU A 27 -1.11 8.08 13.84
N ILE A 28 0.16 7.69 14.02
CA ILE A 28 0.82 7.61 15.32
C ILE A 28 0.88 9.00 15.96
N LYS A 29 1.26 10.03 15.19
CA LYS A 29 1.26 11.43 15.69
C LYS A 29 -0.12 11.89 16.12
N LEU A 30 -1.16 11.59 15.34
CA LEU A 30 -2.55 11.89 15.71
C LEU A 30 -2.94 11.21 17.03
N LEU A 31 -2.58 9.94 17.17
CA LEU A 31 -2.88 9.15 18.37
C LEU A 31 -2.14 9.68 19.61
N ILE A 32 -0.86 10.06 19.48
CA ILE A 32 -0.07 10.67 20.56
C ILE A 32 -0.65 12.03 20.96
N ASN A 33 -1.10 12.83 19.99
CA ASN A 33 -1.69 14.14 20.25
C ASN A 33 -3.15 14.07 20.74
N GLY A 34 -3.72 12.87 20.90
CA GLY A 34 -5.11 12.68 21.35
C GLY A 34 -6.16 13.25 20.39
N LEU A 35 -5.80 13.43 19.13
CA LEU A 35 -6.68 14.00 18.10
C LEU A 35 -7.51 12.90 17.44
N GLU A 36 -8.70 13.26 16.97
CA GLU A 36 -9.56 12.33 16.24
C GLU A 36 -8.86 11.85 14.95
N VAL A 37 -8.94 10.54 14.71
CA VAL A 37 -8.43 9.93 13.49
C VAL A 37 -9.27 10.39 12.30
N LYS A 38 -8.63 11.07 11.34
CA LYS A 38 -9.30 11.48 10.11
C LYS A 38 -9.67 10.26 9.27
N LYS A 39 -10.95 10.12 8.89
CA LYS A 39 -11.44 9.04 8.02
C LYS A 39 -10.64 8.93 6.72
N GLU A 40 -10.24 10.05 6.14
CA GLU A 40 -9.43 10.11 4.92
C GLU A 40 -8.08 9.40 5.08
N LEU A 41 -7.41 9.58 6.22
CA LEU A 41 -6.13 8.94 6.52
C LEU A 41 -6.30 7.43 6.63
N THR A 42 -7.35 6.97 7.31
CA THR A 42 -7.68 5.54 7.42
C THR A 42 -7.95 4.93 6.05
N ILE A 43 -8.68 5.62 5.16
CA ILE A 43 -8.97 5.15 3.80
C ILE A 43 -7.66 5.00 3.00
N ILE A 44 -6.75 5.98 3.07
CA ILE A 44 -5.46 5.93 2.40
C ILE A 44 -4.64 4.73 2.90
N ILE A 45 -4.57 4.52 4.21
CA ILE A 45 -3.87 3.39 4.83
C ILE A 45 -4.43 2.06 4.34
N VAL A 46 -5.76 1.91 4.30
CA VAL A 46 -6.42 0.68 3.84
C VAL A 46 -6.13 0.43 2.37
N ILE A 47 -6.28 1.44 1.50
CA ILE A 47 -6.05 1.30 0.05
C ILE A 47 -4.59 0.92 -0.23
N THR A 48 -3.64 1.64 0.39
CA THR A 48 -2.21 1.38 0.20
C THR A 48 -1.81 0.01 0.73
N PHE A 49 -2.37 -0.42 1.87
CA PHE A 49 -2.18 -1.77 2.39
C PHE A 49 -2.74 -2.84 1.45
N THR A 50 -3.96 -2.67 0.94
CA THR A 50 -4.57 -3.61 -0.01
C THR A 50 -3.73 -3.73 -1.28
N LEU A 51 -3.27 -2.61 -1.85
CA LEU A 51 -2.37 -2.61 -3.01
C LEU A 51 -1.04 -3.31 -2.72
N MET A 52 -0.45 -3.07 -1.55
CA MET A 52 0.80 -3.69 -1.13
C MET A 52 0.66 -5.21 -0.95
N VAL A 53 -0.47 -5.72 -0.47
CA VAL A 53 -0.68 -7.17 -0.29
C VAL A 53 -1.11 -7.83 -1.60
N TYR A 54 -1.99 -7.19 -2.36
CA TYR A 54 -2.56 -7.75 -3.58
C TYR A 54 -1.52 -7.88 -4.71
N THR A 55 -0.64 -6.91 -4.86
CA THR A 55 0.37 -6.87 -5.93
C THR A 55 1.30 -8.11 -5.93
N PRO A 56 1.97 -8.48 -4.82
CA PRO A 56 2.81 -9.68 -4.80
C PRO A 56 1.99 -10.96 -4.93
N ILE A 57 0.79 -11.04 -4.34
CA ILE A 57 -0.09 -12.23 -4.50
C ILE A 57 -0.44 -12.43 -5.96
N TYR A 58 -0.84 -11.36 -6.65
CA TYR A 58 -1.16 -11.41 -8.07
C TYR A 58 0.05 -11.84 -8.92
N LEU A 59 1.24 -11.30 -8.63
CA LEU A 59 2.48 -11.69 -9.32
C LEU A 59 2.84 -13.16 -9.07
N ILE A 60 2.72 -13.64 -7.83
CA ILE A 60 2.99 -15.03 -7.47
C ILE A 60 2.02 -15.97 -8.21
N VAL A 61 0.71 -15.73 -8.10
CA VAL A 61 -0.32 -16.56 -8.74
C VAL A 61 -0.12 -16.64 -10.25
N ASN A 62 0.11 -15.49 -10.91
CA ASN A 62 0.34 -15.48 -12.36
C ASN A 62 1.71 -16.03 -12.78
N SER A 63 2.72 -16.02 -11.90
CA SER A 63 4.02 -16.63 -12.20
C SER A 63 4.02 -18.16 -12.10
N VAL A 64 3.11 -18.73 -11.30
CA VAL A 64 2.97 -20.19 -11.10
C VAL A 64 2.12 -20.85 -12.21
N THR A 65 1.32 -20.08 -12.94
CA THR A 65 0.46 -20.55 -14.03
C THR A 65 1.10 -20.51 -15.42
N ILE A 66 2.44 -20.39 -15.52
CA ILE A 66 3.20 -20.44 -16.78
C ILE A 66 4.00 -21.74 -16.85
#